data_AF-A0A6C0KQ35-F1
#
_entry.id   AF-A0A6C0KQ35-F1
#
_cell.length_a   1.000
_cell.length_b   1.000
_cell.length_c   1.000
_cell.angle_alpha   90.00
_cell.angle_beta   90.00
_cell.angle_gamma   90.00
#
_symmetry.space_group_name_H-M   'P 1'
#
loop_
_entity.id
_entity.type
_entity.pdbx_description
1 polymer ?
#
loop_
_entity_poly.entity_id
_entity_poly.type
_entity_poly.pdbx_seq_one_letter_code
_entity_poly.pdbx_strand_id
1 'polypeptide(L)'
;MVDNMKAVGSKAQVFHGTARHTSGGLHKKDLMKRAGRIISRKKHAAGKKAIKRLFSLGYKPKKGTFKLMHKHKKHTRKNGGANGLFEGLATASGSM
;
A
#
# COMPACT_ATOMS: atom_id res chain seq x y z
N MET A 1 6.54 -38.46 25.23
CA MET A 1 7.20 -37.50 24.32
C MET A 1 7.11 -36.14 24.98
N VAL A 2 8.22 -35.58 25.43
CA VAL A 2 8.23 -34.25 26.02
C VAL A 2 8.20 -33.27 24.86
N ASP A 3 7.01 -32.78 24.52
CA ASP A 3 6.85 -31.72 23.52
C ASP A 3 7.47 -30.45 24.07
N ASN A 4 8.77 -30.29 23.85
CA ASN A 4 9.52 -29.11 24.22
C ASN A 4 9.19 -27.99 23.22
N MET A 5 7.92 -27.59 23.23
CA MET A 5 7.35 -26.61 22.32
C MET A 5 7.81 -25.22 22.75
N LYS A 6 8.69 -24.63 21.94
CA LYS A 6 9.23 -23.30 22.22
C LYS A 6 8.11 -22.26 22.14
N ALA A 7 8.05 -21.34 23.09
CA ALA A 7 7.07 -20.25 23.05
C ALA A 7 7.28 -19.40 21.78
N VAL A 8 8.53 -18.96 21.56
CA VAL A 8 8.95 -18.18 20.41
C VAL A 8 9.79 -19.03 19.46
N GLY A 9 9.50 -18.98 18.17
CA GLY A 9 10.30 -19.66 17.14
C GLY A 9 10.33 -18.94 15.80
N SER A 10 11.03 -19.54 14.84
CA SER A 10 11.03 -19.08 13.46
C SER A 10 9.66 -19.33 12.80
N LYS A 11 9.38 -18.63 11.69
CA LYS A 11 8.15 -18.88 10.91
C LYS A 11 8.03 -20.33 10.47
N ALA A 12 9.16 -20.99 10.17
CA ALA A 12 9.17 -22.40 9.83
C ALA A 12 8.77 -23.28 11.02
N GLN A 13 9.38 -23.05 12.19
CA GLN A 13 9.06 -23.80 13.41
C GLN A 13 7.58 -23.67 13.79
N VAL A 14 7.04 -22.45 13.74
CA VAL A 14 5.61 -22.19 14.02
C VAL A 14 4.70 -22.87 12.99
N PHE A 15 5.09 -22.90 11.72
CA PHE A 15 4.31 -23.56 10.67
C PHE A 15 4.31 -25.09 10.81
N HIS A 16 5.47 -25.66 11.18
CA HIS A 16 5.64 -27.11 11.40
C HIS A 16 5.14 -27.58 12.78
N GLY A 17 4.83 -26.66 13.69
CA GLY A 17 4.24 -26.99 15.00
C GLY A 17 5.25 -27.17 16.14
N THR A 18 6.52 -26.82 15.93
CA THR A 18 7.57 -26.91 16.96
C THR A 18 7.68 -25.66 17.84
N ALA A 19 6.93 -24.59 17.51
CA ALA A 19 6.85 -23.37 18.31
C ALA A 19 5.44 -22.76 18.31
N ARG A 20 5.05 -22.04 19.37
CA ARG A 20 3.70 -21.47 19.53
C ARG A 20 3.46 -20.23 18.66
N HIS A 21 4.42 -19.31 18.66
CA HIS A 21 4.35 -18.07 17.88
C HIS A 21 5.73 -17.59 17.45
N THR A 22 5.74 -16.66 16.50
CA THR A 22 6.98 -15.98 16.11
C THR A 22 7.30 -14.85 17.09
N SER A 23 8.52 -14.30 17.02
CA SER A 23 8.90 -13.11 17.81
C SER A 23 7.97 -11.90 17.57
N GLY A 24 7.35 -11.82 16.39
CA GLY A 24 6.36 -10.78 16.06
C GLY A 24 4.90 -11.19 16.31
N GLY A 25 4.64 -12.20 17.16
CA GLY A 25 3.28 -12.62 17.54
C GLY A 25 2.48 -13.35 16.45
N LEU A 26 3.09 -13.71 15.32
CA LEU A 26 2.39 -14.49 14.28
C LEU A 26 2.22 -15.94 14.71
N HIS A 27 1.00 -16.46 14.58
CA HIS A 27 0.69 -17.87 14.76
C HIS A 27 0.61 -18.59 13.41
N LYS A 28 0.48 -19.93 13.44
CA LYS A 28 0.34 -20.76 12.24
C LYS A 28 -0.81 -20.31 11.33
N LYS A 29 -1.93 -19.84 11.90
CA LYS A 29 -3.07 -19.26 11.17
C LYS A 29 -2.75 -17.97 10.41
N ASP A 30 -1.66 -17.27 10.75
CA ASP A 30 -1.25 -16.02 10.10
C ASP A 30 -0.17 -16.24 9.04
N LEU A 31 0.31 -17.47 8.91
CA LEU A 31 1.36 -17.88 8.00
C LEU A 31 0.80 -18.64 6.78
N MET A 32 1.54 -18.62 5.68
CA MET A 32 1.28 -19.40 4.47
C MET A 32 2.59 -19.73 3.75
N LYS A 33 2.63 -20.83 3.00
CA LYS A 33 3.76 -21.20 2.14
C LYS A 33 3.54 -20.65 0.72
N ARG A 34 4.52 -19.93 0.19
CA ARG A 34 4.50 -19.40 -1.19
C ARG A 34 5.92 -19.49 -1.76
N ALA A 35 6.07 -20.11 -2.93
CA ALA A 35 7.36 -20.26 -3.61
C ALA A 35 8.50 -20.74 -2.68
N GLY A 36 8.23 -21.81 -1.91
CA GLY A 36 9.19 -22.39 -0.96
C GLY A 36 9.37 -21.62 0.36
N ARG A 37 8.87 -20.39 0.48
CA ARG A 37 9.04 -19.55 1.68
C ARG A 37 7.78 -19.49 2.52
N ILE A 38 7.93 -19.49 3.84
CA ILE A 38 6.83 -19.26 4.77
C ILE A 38 6.74 -17.77 5.08
N ILE A 39 5.61 -17.17 4.68
CA ILE A 39 5.37 -15.73 4.73
C ILE A 39 4.07 -15.43 5.50
N SER A 40 3.93 -14.18 5.97
CA SER A 40 2.68 -13.72 6.58
C SER A 40 1.59 -13.52 5.53
N ARG A 41 0.37 -14.01 5.79
CA ARG A 41 -0.80 -13.81 4.93
C ARG A 41 -1.11 -12.33 4.72
N LYS A 42 -1.05 -11.54 5.79
CA LYS A 42 -1.32 -10.10 5.77
C LYS A 42 -0.37 -9.36 4.82
N LYS A 43 0.94 -9.65 4.91
CA LYS A 43 1.95 -9.04 4.02
C LYS A 43 1.75 -9.46 2.56
N HIS A 44 1.44 -10.72 2.30
CA HIS A 44 1.17 -11.19 0.95
C HIS A 44 -0.07 -10.50 0.33
N ALA A 45 -1.16 -10.36 1.10
CA ALA A 45 -2.36 -9.65 0.66
C ALA A 45 -2.07 -8.16 0.39
N ALA A 46 -1.32 -7.50 1.28
CA ALA A 46 -0.91 -6.11 1.09
C ALA A 46 -0.07 -5.92 -0.18
N GLY A 47 0.88 -6.82 -0.46
CA GLY A 47 1.69 -6.79 -1.67
C GLY A 47 0.84 -6.91 -2.95
N LYS A 48 -0.14 -7.80 -2.98
CA LYS A 48 -1.07 -7.91 -4.12
C LYS A 48 -1.88 -6.64 -4.36
N LYS A 49 -2.35 -5.99 -3.29
CA LYS A 49 -3.07 -4.70 -3.38
C LYS A 49 -2.16 -3.60 -3.93
N ALA A 50 -0.92 -3.53 -3.45
CA ALA A 50 0.06 -2.55 -3.92
C ALA A 50 0.37 -2.72 -5.41
N ILE A 51 0.56 -3.96 -5.89
CA ILE A 51 0.79 -4.23 -7.32
C ILE A 51 -0.40 -3.77 -8.17
N LYS A 52 -1.64 -4.09 -7.75
CA LYS A 52 -2.85 -3.63 -8.46
C LYS A 52 -2.91 -2.10 -8.56
N ARG A 53 -2.60 -1.40 -7.47
CA ARG A 53 -2.54 0.07 -7.44
C ARG A 53 -1.46 0.63 -8.37
N LEU A 54 -0.29 0.00 -8.44
CA LEU A 54 0.75 0.43 -9.38
C LEU A 54 0.27 0.27 -10.83
N PHE A 55 -0.39 -0.85 -11.14
CA PHE A 55 -0.92 -1.08 -12.48
C PHE A 55 -2.03 -0.10 -12.87
N SER A 56 -2.90 0.29 -11.93
CA SER A 56 -3.92 1.32 -12.19
C SER A 56 -3.33 2.71 -12.42
N LEU A 57 -2.17 3.00 -11.81
CA LEU A 57 -1.41 4.24 -12.04
C LEU A 57 -0.56 4.19 -13.33
N GLY A 58 -0.68 3.14 -14.15
CA GLY A 58 0.07 2.98 -15.40
C GLY A 58 1.47 2.40 -15.24
N TYR A 59 1.88 2.01 -14.02
CA TYR A 59 3.19 1.43 -13.73
C TYR A 59 3.23 -0.08 -14.04
N LYS A 60 3.07 -0.45 -15.31
CA LYS A 60 3.11 -1.86 -15.77
C LYS A 60 4.52 -2.25 -16.26
N PRO A 61 5.25 -3.13 -15.55
CA PRO A 61 6.59 -3.55 -15.98
C PRO A 61 6.50 -4.54 -17.15
N LYS A 62 7.48 -4.46 -18.06
CA LYS A 62 7.72 -5.46 -19.11
C LYS A 62 8.96 -6.27 -18.74
N LYS A 63 8.88 -7.61 -18.80
CA LYS A 63 9.99 -8.50 -18.45
C LYS A 63 11.18 -8.22 -19.36
N GLY A 64 12.38 -8.10 -18.78
CA GLY A 64 13.62 -7.80 -19.53
C GLY A 64 13.84 -6.33 -19.86
N THR A 65 12.87 -5.44 -19.61
CA THR A 65 13.05 -4.00 -19.80
C THR A 65 12.78 -3.25 -18.50
N PHE A 66 13.84 -2.76 -17.86
CA PHE A 66 13.71 -1.92 -16.67
C PHE A 66 13.79 -0.45 -17.10
N LYS A 67 12.62 0.20 -17.24
CA LYS A 67 12.58 1.65 -17.46
C LYS A 67 12.49 2.34 -16.11
N LEU A 68 13.40 3.28 -15.85
CA LEU A 68 13.29 4.21 -14.73
C LEU A 68 11.98 4.99 -14.92
N MET A 69 11.02 4.79 -14.03
CA MET A 69 9.75 5.51 -14.10
C MET A 69 10.06 7.00 -14.05
N HIS A 70 9.64 7.75 -15.08
CA HIS A 70 9.91 9.19 -15.17
C HIS A 70 9.49 9.87 -13.86
N LYS A 71 10.49 10.42 -13.16
CA LYS A 71 10.24 11.37 -12.07
C LYS A 71 9.73 12.63 -12.76
N HIS A 72 8.63 13.21 -12.27
CA HIS A 72 7.97 14.45 -12.69
C HIS A 72 6.80 14.32 -13.68
N LYS A 73 5.59 14.49 -13.15
CA LYS A 73 4.78 15.64 -13.56
C LYS A 73 4.86 16.65 -12.42
N LYS A 74 5.61 17.75 -12.62
CA LYS A 74 5.42 18.96 -11.80
C LYS A 74 3.97 19.37 -12.08
N HIS A 75 3.06 19.09 -11.17
CA HIS A 75 1.82 19.84 -11.14
C HIS A 75 2.25 21.26 -10.76
N THR A 76 2.25 22.17 -11.74
CA THR A 76 2.22 23.58 -11.42
C THR A 76 0.95 23.77 -10.60
N ARG A 77 1.10 24.12 -9.33
CA ARG A 77 -0.03 24.67 -8.58
C ARG A 77 -0.43 25.91 -9.35
N LYS A 78 -1.60 25.90 -9.99
CA LYS A 78 -2.20 27.12 -10.48
C LYS A 78 -2.61 27.89 -9.23
N ASN A 79 -1.68 28.67 -8.69
CA ASN A 79 -1.96 29.68 -7.70
C ASN A 79 -2.80 30.75 -8.40
N GLY A 80 -4.11 30.57 -8.37
CA GLY A 80 -5.11 31.63 -8.51
C GLY A 80 -6.10 31.33 -7.40
N GLY A 81 -5.90 31.81 -6.18
CA GLY A 81 -5.92 33.25 -5.93
C GLY A 81 -7.39 33.66 -6.06
N ALA A 82 -8.10 33.65 -4.94
CA ALA A 82 -9.44 34.18 -4.82
C ALA A 82 -9.49 35.57 -5.49
N ASN A 83 -10.28 35.74 -6.56
CA ASN A 83 -10.69 37.03 -7.17
C ASN A 83 -11.63 36.76 -8.36
N GLY A 84 -12.78 36.11 -8.12
CA GLY A 84 -13.82 35.92 -9.14
C GLY A 84 -15.24 35.91 -8.58
N LEU A 85 -15.43 36.39 -7.34
CA LEU A 85 -16.70 36.43 -6.63
C LEU A 85 -17.04 37.85 -6.17
N PHE A 86 -16.92 38.86 -7.04
CA PHE A 86 -17.54 40.18 -6.81
C PHE A 86 -17.43 41.09 -8.04
N GLU A 87 -18.25 40.89 -9.07
CA GLU A 87 -18.69 42.00 -9.93
C GLU A 87 -20.12 41.69 -10.38
N GLY A 88 -21.08 42.54 -10.00
CA GLY A 88 -22.45 42.46 -10.50
C GLY A 88 -23.59 42.81 -9.54
N LEU A 89 -23.33 43.32 -8.32
CA LEU A 89 -24.42 43.76 -7.43
C LEU A 89 -24.08 45.07 -6.70
N ALA A 90 -24.09 46.19 -7.43
CA ALA A 90 -24.43 47.54 -6.94
C ALA A 90 -24.30 48.56 -8.08
N THR A 91 -25.20 49.56 -8.09
CA THR A 91 -25.47 50.63 -9.08
C THR A 91 -26.39 50.17 -10.23
N ALA A 92 -27.57 50.73 -10.47
CA ALA A 92 -28.05 52.08 -10.20
C ALA A 92 -29.53 52.12 -9.74
N SER A 93 -29.75 52.98 -8.76
CA SER A 93 -30.98 53.75 -8.56
C SER A 93 -31.28 54.66 -9.76
N GLY A 94 -32.56 54.78 -10.14
CA GLY A 94 -33.11 56.07 -10.60
C GLY A 94 -33.65 56.18 -12.04
N SER A 95 -34.95 56.48 -12.11
CA SER A 95 -35.63 57.41 -13.05
C SER A 95 -35.70 57.09 -14.55
N MET A 96 -36.86 56.59 -15.01
CA MET A 96 -37.97 57.34 -15.65
C MET A 96 -39.13 56.38 -15.94
#